data_AF-A0A2D9C986-F1
#
_entry.id   AF-A0A2D9C986-F1
#
_cell.length_a   1.000
_cell.length_b   1.000
_cell.length_c   1.000
_cell.angle_alpha   90.00
_cell.angle_beta   90.00
_cell.angle_gamma   90.00
#
_symmetry.space_group_name_H-M   'P 1'
#
loop_
_entity.id
_entity.type
_entity.pdbx_description
1 polymer ?
#
loop_
_entity_poly.entity_id
_entity_poly.type
_entity_poly.pdbx_seq_one_letter_code
_entity_poly.pdbx_strand_id
1 'polypeptide(L)'
;MLTDRDRLRYERQKKGAEKANEQRRRFGMKRVTNVTARQYVQKRERFLGNNLYGEWRDDRYVVTSYGDHFPLFIWEEGTWYENIEKITVTTSKHRTQTHPHEDTLPMTCKDMVVIMNHGIVGVAVGMAV
;
A
#
# COMPACT_ATOMS: atom_id res chain seq x y z
N MET A 1 21.60 34.73 -3.87
CA MET A 1 20.17 35.10 -3.99
C MET A 1 19.47 33.97 -4.73
N LEU A 2 18.36 33.43 -4.19
CA LEU A 2 17.56 32.39 -4.88
C LEU A 2 16.96 32.98 -6.16
N THR A 3 17.08 32.28 -7.29
CA THR A 3 16.54 32.75 -8.58
C THR A 3 15.01 32.65 -8.60
N ASP A 4 14.33 33.48 -9.39
CA ASP A 4 12.86 33.43 -9.52
C ASP A 4 12.34 32.06 -9.99
N ARG A 5 13.17 31.33 -10.75
CA ARG A 5 12.91 29.96 -11.17
C ARG A 5 12.89 28.98 -9.99
N ASP A 6 13.77 29.17 -9.01
CA ASP A 6 13.82 28.35 -7.79
C ASP A 6 12.61 28.62 -6.88
N ARG A 7 12.16 29.88 -6.79
CA ARG A 7 10.94 30.24 -6.04
C ARG A 7 9.70 29.62 -6.67
N LEU A 8 9.52 29.74 -7.99
CA LEU A 8 8.39 29.14 -8.70
C LEU A 8 8.36 27.62 -8.56
N ARG A 9 9.54 26.96 -8.60
CA ARG A 9 9.66 25.52 -8.35
C ARG A 9 9.24 25.16 -6.93
N TYR A 10 9.72 25.91 -5.94
CA TYR A 10 9.40 25.72 -4.53
C TYR A 10 7.89 25.87 -4.27
N GLU A 11 7.26 26.93 -4.80
CA GLU A 11 5.82 27.15 -4.61
C GLU A 11 4.97 26.06 -5.26
N ARG A 12 5.35 25.58 -6.46
CA ARG A 12 4.67 24.42 -7.08
C ARG A 12 4.80 23.16 -6.23
N GLN A 13 6.00 22.87 -5.72
CA GLN A 13 6.21 21.72 -4.84
C GLN A 13 5.40 21.83 -3.55
N LYS A 14 5.38 23.02 -2.93
CA LYS A 14 4.61 23.30 -1.72
C LYS A 14 3.10 23.12 -1.95
N LYS A 15 2.55 23.71 -3.02
CA LYS A 15 1.14 23.54 -3.40
C LYS A 15 0.77 22.08 -3.69
N GLY A 16 1.66 21.32 -4.34
CA GLY A 16 1.47 19.88 -4.56
C GLY A 16 1.43 19.08 -3.26
N ALA A 17 2.34 19.37 -2.33
CA ALA A 17 2.37 18.74 -1.02
C ALA A 17 1.14 19.08 -0.18
N GLU A 18 0.68 20.34 -0.22
CA GLU A 18 -0.54 20.80 0.47
C GLU A 18 -1.79 20.08 -0.05
N LYS A 19 -1.98 19.99 -1.37
CA LYS A 19 -3.09 19.23 -1.99
C LYS A 19 -3.09 17.75 -1.62
N ALA A 20 -1.91 17.10 -1.65
CA ALA A 20 -1.79 15.71 -1.24
C ALA A 20 -2.13 15.52 0.24
N ASN A 21 -1.72 16.46 1.11
CA ASN A 21 -2.03 16.42 2.53
C ASN A 21 -3.53 16.67 2.80
N GLU A 22 -4.16 17.56 2.05
CA GLU A 22 -5.59 17.83 2.09
C GLU A 22 -6.41 16.61 1.65
N GLN A 23 -6.05 15.96 0.54
CA GLN A 23 -6.68 14.69 0.15
C GLN A 23 -6.53 13.63 1.24
N ARG A 24 -5.33 13.47 1.82
CA ARG A 24 -5.08 12.50 2.91
C ARG A 24 -5.95 12.77 4.14
N ARG A 25 -6.09 14.05 4.53
CA ARG A 25 -7.00 14.47 5.62
C ARG A 25 -8.45 14.19 5.28
N ARG A 26 -8.88 14.50 4.05
CA ARG A 26 -10.24 14.27 3.56
C ARG A 26 -10.62 12.78 3.56
N PHE A 27 -9.68 11.88 3.27
CA PHE A 27 -9.88 10.43 3.27
C PHE A 27 -9.61 9.77 4.64
N GLY A 28 -9.30 10.55 5.69
CA GLY A 28 -9.15 10.05 7.06
C GLY A 28 -7.98 9.09 7.28
N MET A 29 -6.98 9.05 6.39
CA MET A 29 -5.84 8.15 6.52
C MET A 29 -4.90 8.61 7.64
N LYS A 30 -4.71 7.75 8.65
CA LYS A 30 -3.78 8.04 9.75
C LYS A 30 -2.33 7.93 9.26
N ARG A 31 -1.54 8.96 9.54
CA ARG A 31 -0.08 8.94 9.31
C ARG A 31 0.57 8.08 10.38
N VAL A 32 1.38 7.12 9.94
CA VAL A 32 2.06 6.18 10.82
C VAL A 32 3.52 6.04 10.40
N THR A 33 4.36 5.60 11.32
CA THR A 33 5.70 5.15 10.95
C THR A 33 5.61 3.73 10.41
N ASN A 34 6.50 3.33 9.49
CA ASN A 34 6.47 1.96 8.94
C ASN A 34 6.58 0.89 10.06
N VAL A 35 7.32 1.17 11.13
CA VAL A 35 7.47 0.27 12.29
C VAL A 35 6.15 0.04 13.02
N THR A 36 5.27 1.04 13.06
CA THR A 36 3.97 0.96 13.75
C THR A 36 2.84 0.52 12.82
N ALA A 37 3.13 0.22 11.53
CA ALA A 37 2.12 -0.13 10.54
C ALA A 37 1.42 -1.46 10.83
N ARG A 38 2.12 -2.44 11.42
CA ARG A 38 1.57 -3.77 11.72
C ARG A 38 0.22 -3.74 12.44
N GLN A 39 0.10 -2.92 13.49
CA GLN A 39 -1.12 -2.86 14.29
C GLN A 39 -2.34 -2.41 13.47
N TYR A 40 -2.12 -1.61 12.42
CA TYR A 40 -3.18 -1.17 11.52
C TYR A 40 -3.53 -2.28 10.53
N VAL A 41 -2.53 -3.03 10.05
CA VAL A 41 -2.77 -4.22 9.22
C VAL A 41 -3.61 -5.26 9.96
N GLN A 42 -3.24 -5.57 11.20
CA GLN A 42 -3.96 -6.54 12.04
C GLN A 42 -5.43 -6.14 12.30
N LYS A 43 -5.68 -4.84 12.43
CA LYS A 43 -7.03 -4.29 12.59
C LYS A 43 -7.74 -4.01 11.26
N ARG A 44 -7.04 -4.19 10.14
CA ARG A 44 -7.47 -3.75 8.80
C ARG A 44 -7.90 -2.28 8.78
N GLU A 45 -7.19 -1.42 9.50
CA GLU A 45 -7.42 0.02 9.56
C GLU A 45 -6.60 0.75 8.49
N ARG A 46 -7.20 1.78 7.86
CA ARG A 46 -6.50 2.59 6.86
C ARG A 46 -5.29 3.30 7.48
N PHE A 47 -4.14 3.23 6.82
CA PHE A 47 -2.93 3.93 7.26
C PHE A 47 -2.07 4.39 6.09
N LEU A 48 -1.24 5.40 6.34
CA LEU A 48 -0.28 5.92 5.38
C LEU A 48 1.09 6.13 6.04
N GLY A 49 2.04 5.28 5.69
CA GLY A 49 3.46 5.40 5.95
C GLY A 49 4.18 6.27 4.93
N ASN A 50 5.50 6.10 4.80
CA ASN A 50 6.27 6.88 3.82
C ASN A 50 6.13 6.31 2.39
N ASN A 51 6.38 5.01 2.24
CA ASN A 51 6.29 4.26 0.98
C ASN A 51 5.41 3.01 1.16
N LEU A 52 4.48 3.07 2.10
CA LEU A 52 3.70 1.95 2.59
C LEU A 52 2.32 2.48 2.97
N TYR A 53 1.24 1.83 2.55
CA TYR A 53 -0.10 2.18 3.00
C TYR A 53 -0.97 0.94 3.07
N GLY A 54 -2.05 1.06 3.83
CA GLY A 54 -3.10 0.06 3.94
C GLY A 54 -4.44 0.72 3.69
N GLU A 55 -5.27 0.12 2.86
CA GLU A 55 -6.60 0.63 2.57
C GLU A 55 -7.61 -0.44 2.18
N TRP A 56 -8.89 -0.09 2.32
CA TRP A 56 -9.98 -0.90 1.80
C TRP A 56 -10.29 -0.48 0.37
N ARG A 57 -10.26 -1.45 -0.55
CA ARG A 57 -10.67 -1.36 -1.95
C ARG A 57 -11.79 -2.36 -2.17
N ASP A 58 -13.01 -1.86 -2.37
CA ASP A 58 -14.22 -2.68 -2.33
C ASP A 58 -14.24 -3.50 -1.03
N ASP A 59 -14.38 -4.83 -1.12
CA ASP A 59 -14.42 -5.75 0.01
C ASP A 59 -13.05 -6.33 0.41
N ARG A 60 -11.96 -5.72 -0.08
CA ARG A 60 -10.59 -6.20 0.14
C ARG A 60 -9.77 -5.19 0.92
N TYR A 61 -9.02 -5.66 1.91
CA TYR A 61 -8.03 -4.83 2.57
C TYR A 61 -6.64 -5.08 1.99
N VAL A 62 -6.03 -4.04 1.45
CA VAL A 62 -4.82 -4.11 0.64
C VAL A 62 -3.70 -3.34 1.33
N VAL A 63 -2.55 -4.00 1.47
CA VAL A 63 -1.32 -3.40 1.97
C VAL A 63 -0.30 -3.34 0.83
N THR A 64 0.17 -2.16 0.48
CA THR A 64 1.06 -1.95 -0.67
C THR A 64 2.34 -1.22 -0.28
N SER A 65 3.42 -1.55 -0.98
CA SER A 65 4.68 -0.84 -0.90
C SER A 65 4.98 -0.13 -2.22
N TYR A 66 5.37 1.14 -2.20
CA TYR A 66 5.69 1.94 -3.39
C TYR A 66 4.54 2.14 -4.41
N GLY A 67 3.32 1.70 -4.10
CA GLY A 67 2.16 1.88 -4.97
C GLY A 67 1.48 0.56 -5.30
N ASP A 68 0.53 0.64 -6.22
CA ASP A 68 -0.38 -0.45 -6.60
C ASP A 68 0.30 -1.62 -7.33
N HIS A 69 1.53 -1.44 -7.81
CA HIS A 69 2.28 -2.47 -8.53
C HIS A 69 2.99 -3.46 -7.60
N PHE A 70 3.02 -3.20 -6.29
CA PHE A 70 3.67 -4.09 -5.33
C PHE A 70 2.84 -4.27 -4.05
N PRO A 71 1.68 -4.96 -4.17
CA PRO A 71 0.94 -5.43 -3.00
C PRO A 71 1.80 -6.40 -2.18
N LEU A 72 1.78 -6.22 -0.86
CA LEU A 72 2.48 -7.06 0.12
C LEU A 72 1.52 -8.08 0.73
N PHE A 73 0.36 -7.63 1.17
CA PHE A 73 -0.67 -8.44 1.79
C PHE A 73 -2.05 -7.99 1.30
N ILE A 74 -2.94 -8.96 1.06
CA ILE A 74 -4.34 -8.69 0.77
C ILE A 74 -5.18 -9.58 1.66
N TRP A 75 -6.17 -9.00 2.30
CA TRP A 75 -7.21 -9.73 3.00
C TRP A 75 -8.50 -9.68 2.16
N GLU A 76 -9.08 -10.84 1.91
CA GLU A 76 -10.36 -11.01 1.23
C GLU A 76 -11.08 -12.22 1.84
N GLU A 77 -12.35 -12.05 2.20
CA GLU A 77 -13.23 -13.14 2.68
C GLU A 77 -12.61 -14.04 3.77
N GLY A 78 -11.88 -13.46 4.71
CA GLY A 78 -11.26 -14.20 5.83
C GLY A 78 -9.89 -14.81 5.51
N THR A 79 -9.38 -14.64 4.30
CA THR A 79 -8.09 -15.19 3.88
C THR A 79 -7.07 -14.07 3.69
N TRP A 80 -5.86 -14.25 4.23
CA TRP A 80 -4.71 -13.41 3.90
C TRP A 80 -3.91 -14.02 2.75
N TYR A 81 -3.60 -13.20 1.75
CA TYR A 81 -2.67 -13.52 0.67
C TYR A 81 -1.38 -12.73 0.88
N GLU A 82 -0.23 -13.38 0.69
CA GLU A 82 1.10 -12.77 0.85
C GLU A 82 1.89 -12.82 -0.45
N ASN A 83 2.46 -11.68 -0.82
CA ASN A 83 3.44 -11.62 -1.90
C ASN A 83 4.78 -12.20 -1.42
N ILE A 84 5.16 -13.35 -2.00
CA ILE A 84 6.42 -14.03 -1.68
C ILE A 84 7.61 -13.56 -2.51
N GLU A 85 7.39 -12.68 -3.50
CA GLU A 85 8.47 -12.20 -4.36
C GLU A 85 9.37 -11.21 -3.62
N LYS A 86 10.68 -11.43 -3.74
CA LYS A 86 11.70 -10.55 -3.19
C LYS A 86 12.24 -9.65 -4.29
N ILE A 87 11.88 -8.37 -4.26
CA ILE A 87 12.44 -7.36 -5.19
C ILE A 87 13.61 -6.58 -4.56
N THR A 88 13.46 -6.06 -3.34
CA THR A 88 14.49 -5.24 -2.69
C THR A 88 14.60 -5.53 -1.18
N VAL A 89 15.69 -5.04 -0.57
CA VAL A 89 15.85 -5.04 0.90
C VAL A 89 14.72 -4.24 1.57
N THR A 90 14.32 -3.11 0.97
CA THR A 90 13.27 -2.24 1.54
C THR A 90 11.91 -2.91 1.48
N THR A 91 11.53 -3.54 0.37
CA THR A 91 10.25 -4.25 0.25
C THR A 91 10.19 -5.47 1.17
N SER A 92 11.32 -6.16 1.35
CA SER A 92 11.45 -7.23 2.34
C SER A 92 11.19 -6.71 3.76
N LYS A 93 11.78 -5.56 4.13
CA LYS A 93 11.56 -4.91 5.42
C LYS A 93 10.10 -4.46 5.60
N HIS A 94 9.50 -3.86 4.57
CA HIS A 94 8.08 -3.49 4.61
C HIS A 94 7.21 -4.72 4.87
N ARG A 95 7.43 -5.82 4.13
CA ARG A 95 6.73 -7.10 4.33
C ARG A 95 6.81 -7.55 5.79
N THR A 96 8.01 -7.60 6.37
CA THR A 96 8.18 -7.94 7.78
C THR A 96 7.44 -6.99 8.73
N GLN A 97 7.50 -5.68 8.47
CA GLN A 97 6.87 -4.65 9.31
C GLN A 97 5.34 -4.61 9.19
N THR A 98 4.77 -5.20 8.15
CA THR A 98 3.33 -5.26 7.91
C THR A 98 2.73 -6.65 8.00
N HIS A 99 3.53 -7.70 8.24
CA HIS A 99 3.02 -9.06 8.32
C HIS A 99 1.88 -9.17 9.35
N PRO A 100 0.72 -9.75 9.00
CA PRO A 100 -0.45 -9.81 9.88
C PRO A 100 -0.21 -10.67 11.13
N HIS A 101 0.74 -11.60 11.07
CA HIS A 101 0.96 -12.66 12.07
C HIS A 101 -0.24 -13.61 12.17
N GLU A 102 -0.93 -13.78 11.05
CA GLU A 102 -1.94 -14.81 10.80
C GLU A 102 -1.42 -15.69 9.66
N ASP A 103 -2.07 -16.82 9.43
CA ASP A 103 -1.74 -17.70 8.31
C ASP A 103 -2.00 -16.97 6.97
N THR A 104 -1.03 -17.08 6.06
CA THR A 104 -1.07 -16.46 4.74
C THR A 104 -0.97 -17.51 3.63
N LEU A 105 -1.68 -17.27 2.53
CA LEU A 105 -1.51 -18.02 1.30
C LEU A 105 -0.48 -17.32 0.41
N PRO A 106 0.62 -18.01 0.03
CA PRO A 106 1.65 -17.42 -0.80
C PRO A 106 1.14 -17.20 -2.23
N MET A 107 1.38 -16.02 -2.78
CA MET A 107 0.98 -15.61 -4.13
C MET A 107 2.13 -14.89 -4.85
N THR A 108 2.14 -14.97 -6.19
CA THR A 108 3.05 -14.16 -7.02
C THR A 108 2.65 -12.69 -6.97
N CYS A 109 3.57 -11.78 -7.29
CA CYS A 109 3.24 -10.36 -7.36
C CYS A 109 2.16 -10.09 -8.41
N LYS A 110 2.19 -10.85 -9.51
CA LYS A 110 1.18 -10.78 -10.58
C LYS A 110 -0.21 -11.16 -10.06
N ASP A 111 -0.32 -12.31 -9.40
CA ASP A 111 -1.60 -12.77 -8.85
C ASP A 111 -2.13 -11.82 -7.78
N MET A 112 -1.25 -11.26 -6.95
CA MET A 112 -1.64 -10.27 -5.95
C MET A 112 -2.24 -9.00 -6.59
N VAL A 113 -1.72 -8.55 -7.74
CA VAL A 113 -2.33 -7.43 -8.50
C VAL A 113 -3.71 -7.82 -9.04
N VAL A 114 -3.88 -9.06 -9.50
CA VAL A 114 -5.19 -9.58 -9.91
C VAL A 114 -6.15 -9.62 -8.74
N ILE A 115 -5.75 -10.16 -7.58
CA ILE A 115 -6.58 -10.20 -6.37
C ILE A 115 -6.97 -8.78 -5.93
N MET A 116 -6.04 -7.82 -5.97
CA MET A 116 -6.30 -6.44 -5.62
C MET A 116 -7.36 -5.77 -6.49
N ASN A 117 -7.44 -6.12 -7.78
CA ASN A 117 -8.35 -5.49 -8.75
C ASN A 117 -9.64 -6.29 -8.98
N HIS A 118 -9.56 -7.62 -9.02
CA HIS A 118 -10.63 -8.53 -9.42
C HIS A 118 -10.99 -9.62 -8.38
N GLY A 119 -10.21 -9.71 -7.30
CA GLY A 119 -10.41 -10.67 -6.22
C GLY A 119 -9.82 -12.01 -6.59
N ILE A 120 -9.89 -12.96 -5.66
CA ILE A 120 -9.38 -14.31 -5.86
C ILE A 120 -10.04 -15.02 -7.06
N VAL A 121 -11.30 -14.69 -7.34
CA VAL A 121 -12.03 -15.17 -8.52
C VAL A 121 -11.29 -14.79 -9.81
N GLY A 122 -10.72 -13.59 -9.89
CA GLY A 122 -9.94 -13.14 -11.04
C GLY A 122 -8.74 -14.04 -11.35
N VAL A 123 -8.07 -14.55 -10.32
CA VAL A 123 -6.98 -15.53 -10.47
C VAL A 123 -7.53 -16.86 -11.00
N ALA A 124 -8.64 -17.35 -10.41
CA ALA A 124 -9.26 -18.61 -10.81
C ALA A 124 -9.74 -18.63 -12.27
N VAL A 125 -10.18 -17.48 -12.80
CA VAL A 125 -10.61 -17.34 -14.21
C VAL A 125 -9.46 -16.94 -15.16
N GLY A 126 -8.23 -16.84 -14.67
CA GLY A 126 -7.04 -16.60 -15.49
C GLY A 126 -6.82 -15.16 -15.95
N MET A 127 -7.34 -14.15 -15.21
CA MET A 127 -7.17 -12.72 -15.53
C MET A 127 -5.75 -12.18 -15.23
N ALA A 128 -4.72 -13.01 -15.34
CA ALA A 128 -3.34 -12.61 -15.12
C ALA A 128 -2.88 -11.67 -16.26
N VAL A 129 -3.09 -10.37 -16.09
CA VAL A 129 -2.63 -9.32 -17.03
C VAL A 129 -1.12 -9.14 -16.92
#